data_AF-A0A974PRN9-F1
#
_entry.id   AF-A0A974PRN9-F1
#
_cell.length_a   1.000
_cell.length_b   1.000
_cell.length_c   1.000
_cell.angle_alpha   90.00
_cell.angle_beta   90.00
_cell.angle_gamma   90.00
#
_symmetry.space_group_name_H-M   'P 1'
#
loop_
_entity.id
_entity.type
_entity.pdbx_description
1 polymer ?
#
loop_
_entity_poly.entity_id
_entity_poly.type
_entity_poly.pdbx_seq_one_letter_code
_entity_poly.pdbx_strand_id
1 'polypeptide(L)' 'MRTAEGESHLHVGIDRTSKFALAPLVDQAVTATARAFLDALVAAVPYRVEIVLTGSGIPFADLRAMP' A
#
# COMPACT_ATOMS: atom_id res chain seq x y z
N MET A 1 -6.16 -6.66 -11.44
CA MET A 1 -7.01 -5.69 -12.15
C MET A 1 -6.62 -5.77 -13.60
N ARG A 2 -7.56 -6.07 -14.48
CA ARG A 2 -7.26 -6.07 -15.91
C ARG A 2 -7.38 -4.65 -16.46
N THR A 3 -6.31 -4.14 -17.05
CA THR A 3 -6.30 -2.92 -17.85
C THR A 3 -6.10 -3.27 -19.33
N ALA A 4 -6.17 -2.27 -20.20
CA ALA A 4 -5.82 -2.43 -21.62
C ALA A 4 -4.36 -2.88 -21.81
N GLU A 5 -3.50 -2.62 -20.83
CA GLU A 5 -2.06 -2.91 -20.85
C GLU A 5 -1.72 -4.28 -20.25
N GLY A 6 -2.67 -4.96 -19.57
CA GLY A 6 -2.45 -6.28 -18.99
C GLY A 6 -3.07 -6.49 -17.61
N GLU A 7 -2.59 -7.51 -16.90
CA GLU A 7 -2.87 -7.65 -15.47
C GLU A 7 -2.00 -6.69 -14.67
N SER A 8 -2.61 -5.95 -13.76
CA SER A 8 -1.96 -5.04 -12.83
C SER A 8 -2.54 -5.19 -11.42
N HIS A 9 -1.86 -4.65 -10.43
CA HIS A 9 -2.27 -4.69 -9.03
C HIS A 9 -2.56 -3.28 -8.54
N LEU A 10 -3.59 -3.14 -7.70
CA LEU A 10 -3.91 -1.86 -7.08
C LEU A 10 -3.50 -1.95 -5.60
N HIS A 11 -2.59 -1.08 -5.18
CA HIS A 11 -2.41 -0.82 -3.75
C HIS A 11 -3.41 0.25 -3.35
N VAL A 12 -4.09 0.08 -2.21
CA VAL A 12 -5.11 1.01 -1.76
C VAL A 12 -4.88 1.33 -0.29
N GLY A 13 -4.79 2.62 0.02
CA GLY A 13 -4.69 3.14 1.38
C GLY A 13 -5.79 4.16 1.60
N ILE A 14 -6.58 3.96 2.64
CA ILE A 14 -7.68 4.85 3.00
C ILE A 14 -7.32 5.48 4.35
N ASP A 15 -7.20 6.80 4.35
CA ASP A 15 -7.11 7.54 5.60
C ASP A 15 -8.51 7.65 6.22
N ARG A 16 -8.66 7.10 7.43
CA ARG A 16 -9.93 7.12 8.17
C ARG A 16 -10.31 8.51 8.68
N THR A 17 -9.33 9.40 8.86
CA THR A 17 -9.52 10.75 9.44
C THR A 17 -10.04 11.73 8.40
N SER A 18 -9.27 11.96 7.33
CA SER A 18 -9.62 12.92 6.26
C SER A 18 -10.48 12.32 5.16
N LYS A 19 -10.72 11.00 5.16
CA LYS A 19 -11.40 10.26 4.07
C LYS A 19 -10.66 10.32 2.73
N PHE A 20 -9.38 10.67 2.74
CA PHE A 20 -8.49 10.59 1.58
C PHE A 20 -8.19 9.13 1.20
N ALA A 21 -8.00 8.86 -0.09
CA ALA A 21 -7.57 7.57 -0.61
C ALA A 21 -6.41 7.72 -1.61
N LEU A 22 -5.37 6.93 -1.42
CA LEU A 22 -4.25 6.78 -2.35
C LEU A 22 -4.32 5.39 -2.98
N ALA A 23 -4.40 5.33 -4.31
CA ALA A 23 -4.61 4.08 -5.04
C ALA A 23 -3.73 3.94 -6.29
N PRO A 24 -2.39 3.81 -6.16
CA PRO A 24 -1.51 3.65 -7.31
C PRO A 24 -1.67 2.25 -7.92
N LEU A 25 -1.62 2.23 -9.25
CA LEU A 25 -1.52 1.01 -10.03
C LEU A 25 -0.04 0.58 -10.10
N VAL A 26 0.22 -0.70 -9.88
CA VAL A 26 1.56 -1.29 -9.97
C VAL A 26 1.52 -2.57 -10.82
N ASP A 27 2.60 -2.83 -11.55
CA ASP A 27 2.67 -4.02 -12.39
C ASP A 27 2.65 -5.30 -11.54
N GLN A 28 3.36 -5.30 -10.41
CA GLN A 28 3.45 -6.44 -9.49
C GLN A 28 3.25 -6.03 -8.03
N ALA A 29 2.46 -6.81 -7.29
CA ALA A 29 2.30 -6.68 -5.84
C ALA A 29 3.40 -7.47 -5.11
N VAL A 30 4.57 -6.85 -4.94
CA VAL A 30 5.73 -7.42 -4.23
C VAL A 30 6.12 -6.53 -3.05
N THR A 31 6.96 -7.02 -2.14
CA THR A 31 7.34 -6.25 -0.93
C THR A 31 7.96 -4.89 -1.26
N ALA A 32 8.72 -4.78 -2.36
CA ALA A 32 9.31 -3.51 -2.78
C ALA A 32 8.24 -2.47 -3.18
N THR A 33 7.23 -2.86 -3.96
CA THR A 33 6.14 -1.96 -4.39
C THR A 33 5.22 -1.61 -3.23
N ALA A 34 4.98 -2.56 -2.31
CA ALA A 34 4.27 -2.32 -1.07
C ALA A 34 5.00 -1.33 -0.14
N ARG A 35 6.32 -1.43 0.00
CA ARG A 35 7.12 -0.47 0.79
C ARG A 35 7.04 0.94 0.21
N ALA A 36 7.25 1.08 -1.09
CA ALA A 36 7.15 2.37 -1.77
C ALA A 36 5.75 2.99 -1.62
N PHE A 37 4.71 2.16 -1.70
CA PHE A 37 3.34 2.60 -1.44
C PHE A 37 3.13 3.11 0.00
N LEU A 38 3.68 2.45 1.02
CA LEU A 38 3.59 2.93 2.41
C LEU A 38 4.33 4.25 2.61
N ASP A 39 5.50 4.43 2.00
CA ASP A 39 6.25 5.68 2.07
C ASP A 39 5.45 6.83 1.40
N ALA A 40 4.83 6.58 0.25
CA ALA A 40 3.95 7.54 -0.42
C ALA A 40 2.69 7.87 0.40
N LEU A 41 2.08 6.86 1.05
CA LEU A 41 0.89 7.04 1.89
C LEU A 41 1.17 7.97 3.07
N VAL A 42 2.31 7.81 3.74
CA VAL A 42 2.71 8.67 4.87
C VAL A 42 3.02 10.09 4.40
N ALA A 43 3.65 10.25 3.24
CA ALA A 43 3.96 11.56 2.67
C ALA A 43 2.71 12.34 2.20
N ALA A 44 1.61 11.65 1.90
CA ALA A 44 0.41 12.26 1.34
C ALA A 44 -0.45 13.03 2.37
N VAL A 45 -0.17 12.91 3.67
CA VAL A 45 -0.98 13.51 4.74
C VAL A 45 -0.16 14.47 5.60
N PRO A 46 -0.73 15.62 6.04
CA PRO A 46 0.03 16.65 6.76
C PRO A 46 0.12 16.39 8.27
N TYR A 47 0.07 15.12 8.68
CA TYR A 47 0.12 14.73 10.09
C TYR A 47 0.88 13.40 10.24
N ARG A 48 1.26 13.09 11.48
CA ARG A 48 1.96 11.84 11.79
C ARG A 48 1.01 10.65 11.73
N VAL A 49 1.32 9.67 10.89
CA VAL A 49 0.62 8.39 10.87
C VAL A 49 1.16 7.53 12.01
N GLU A 50 0.33 7.26 13.02
CA GLU A 50 0.73 6.42 14.16
C GLU A 50 0.59 4.93 13.88
N ILE A 51 -0.49 4.54 13.19
CA ILE A 51 -0.83 3.14 12.94
C ILE A 51 -1.34 2.99 11.51
N VAL A 52 -0.77 2.04 10.78
CA VAL A 52 -1.29 1.53 9.51
C VAL A 52 -1.83 0.12 9.75
N LEU A 53 -3.07 -0.12 9.36
CA LEU A 53 -3.65 -1.47 9.34
C LEU A 53 -3.48 -2.02 7.92
N THR A 54 -2.65 -3.05 7.76
CA THR A 54 -2.42 -3.72 6.48
C THR A 54 -3.15 -5.06 6.41
N GLY A 55 -3.43 -5.54 5.21
CA GLY A 55 -3.88 -6.91 5.00
C GLY A 55 -2.77 -7.92 5.33
N SER A 56 -3.14 -9.19 5.54
CA SER A 56 -2.23 -10.30 5.86
C SER A 56 -1.42 -10.83 4.66
N GLY A 57 -1.44 -10.14 3.52
CA GLY A 57 -0.73 -10.57 2.32
C GLY A 57 0.79 -10.41 2.45
N ILE A 58 1.54 -11.34 1.85
CA ILE A 58 3.02 -11.37 1.83
C ILE A 58 3.67 -10.01 1.52
N PRO A 59 3.19 -9.18 0.56
CA PRO A 59 3.83 -7.90 0.26
C PRO A 59 3.88 -6.92 1.45
N PHE A 60 2.96 -7.04 2.41
CA PHE A 60 2.90 -6.18 3.60
C PHE A 60 3.34 -6.91 4.89
N ALA A 61 3.72 -8.18 4.80
CA ALA A 61 4.17 -8.94 5.96
C ALA A 61 5.56 -8.47 6.41
N ASP A 62 5.77 -8.37 7.72
CA ASP A 62 7.12 -8.29 8.26
C ASP A 62 7.74 -9.69 8.26
N LEU A 63 8.44 -10.02 7.18
CA LEU A 63 9.09 -11.31 7.00
C LEU A 63 10.18 -11.59 8.05
N ARG A 64 10.63 -10.57 8.81
CA ARG A 64 11.58 -10.74 9.92
C ARG A 64 10.88 -11.14 11.22
N ALA A 65 9.57 -10.93 11.32
CA ALA A 65 8.71 -11.35 12.42
C ALA A 65 8.04 -12.71 12.13
N MET A 66 8.22 -13.25 10.93
CA MET A 66 7.80 -14.61 10.57
C MET A 66 8.90 -15.61 10.97
N PRO A 67 8.57 -16.68 11.71
CA PRO A 67 9.54 -17.70 12.13
C PRO A 67 10.11 -18.52 10.97
#